data_AF-A0A9X8YLN7-F1
#
_entry.id   AF-A0A9X8YLN7-F1
#
_cell.length_a   1.000
_cell.length_b   1.000
_cell.length_c   1.000
_cell.angle_alpha   90.00
_cell.angle_beta   90.00
_cell.angle_gamma   90.00
#
_symmetry.space_group_name_H-M   'P 1'
#
loop_
_entity.id
_entity.type
_entity.pdbx_description
1 polymer ?
#
loop_
_entity_poly.entity_id
_entity_poly.type
_entity_poly.pdbx_seq_one_letter_code
_entity_poly.pdbx_strand_id
1 'polypeptide(L)'
;NCFKQFTVAQALITPENAAQEIPRVISRAWIEKKPVYLQLPSDICDVEIEVAAAAAAPQLPASDKYNVQLAAMALLTKIKRAQRPIILVDQMVDRYRLQQQVIAVAHRFAIPLTNMPTAKCIIPEDTAGWMGGYSGNLSRPELYERMAHSDCVLSFGVRLVDSTTGYFSQQIPAAAQVDIQPFSMTLDKT
;
A
#
# COMPACT_ATOMS: atom_id res chain seq x y z
N ASN A 1 19.53 -17.39 10.62
CA ASN A 1 18.44 -18.00 9.82
C ASN A 1 17.04 -17.82 10.40
N CYS A 2 16.85 -17.71 11.72
CA CYS A 2 15.52 -17.49 12.33
C CYS A 2 14.79 -16.24 11.81
N PHE A 3 15.49 -15.12 11.57
CA PHE A 3 14.88 -13.87 11.12
C PHE A 3 14.45 -13.85 9.65
N LYS A 4 14.92 -14.79 8.83
CA LYS A 4 14.68 -14.79 7.37
C LYS A 4 13.20 -14.74 7.00
N GLN A 5 12.33 -15.36 7.81
CA GLN A 5 10.88 -15.41 7.57
C GLN A 5 10.15 -14.09 7.90
N PHE A 6 10.80 -13.17 8.62
CA PHE A 6 10.21 -11.92 9.13
C PHE A 6 10.83 -10.66 8.51
N THR A 7 11.82 -10.81 7.64
CA THR A 7 12.61 -9.71 7.10
C THR A 7 12.73 -9.78 5.59
N VAL A 8 12.68 -8.63 4.90
CA VAL A 8 12.84 -8.58 3.43
C VAL A 8 14.30 -8.57 2.96
N ALA A 9 15.22 -8.33 3.88
CA ALA A 9 16.65 -8.39 3.63
C ALA A 9 17.37 -8.65 4.95
N GLN A 10 18.50 -9.35 4.85
CA GLN A 10 19.39 -9.63 5.96
C GLN A 10 20.84 -9.66 5.49
N ALA A 11 21.78 -9.32 6.37
CA ALA A 11 23.22 -9.43 6.13
C ALA A 11 23.99 -9.72 7.42
N LEU A 12 25.08 -10.48 7.31
CA LEU A 12 26.17 -10.52 8.28
C LEU A 12 27.26 -9.60 7.75
N ILE A 13 27.59 -8.56 8.52
CA ILE A 13 28.53 -7.54 8.11
C ILE A 13 29.96 -8.03 8.35
N THR A 14 30.79 -7.85 7.33
CA THR A 14 32.25 -7.98 7.38
C THR A 14 32.86 -6.69 6.82
N PRO A 15 34.14 -6.38 7.13
CA PRO A 15 34.80 -5.20 6.58
C PRO A 15 34.73 -5.11 5.04
N GLU A 16 34.79 -6.26 4.36
CA GLU A 16 34.81 -6.35 2.90
C GLU A 16 33.43 -6.08 2.27
N ASN A 17 32.33 -6.34 3.00
CA ASN A 17 30.98 -6.24 2.46
C ASN A 17 30.18 -5.04 3.00
N ALA A 18 30.64 -4.40 4.08
CA ALA A 18 29.89 -3.38 4.81
C ALA A 18 29.41 -2.23 3.91
N ALA A 19 30.27 -1.75 3.01
CA ALA A 19 29.98 -0.68 2.08
C ALA A 19 28.84 -1.00 1.08
N GLN A 20 28.59 -2.29 0.81
CA GLN A 20 27.54 -2.74 -0.11
C GLN A 20 26.29 -3.22 0.63
N GLU A 21 26.47 -4.03 1.68
CA GLU A 21 25.37 -4.71 2.35
C GLU A 21 24.54 -3.77 3.23
N ILE A 22 25.16 -2.81 3.93
CA ILE A 22 24.42 -1.86 4.79
C ILE A 22 23.46 -1.01 3.95
N PRO A 23 23.90 -0.33 2.86
CA PRO A 23 22.97 0.44 2.03
C PRO A 23 21.93 -0.42 1.33
N ARG A 24 22.29 -1.63 0.86
CA ARG A 24 21.34 -2.57 0.25
C ARG A 24 20.21 -2.90 1.22
N VAL A 25 20.56 -3.30 2.45
CA VAL A 25 19.57 -3.71 3.46
C VAL A 25 18.67 -2.53 3.87
N ILE A 26 19.22 -1.34 4.10
CA ILE A 26 18.43 -0.12 4.37
C ILE A 26 17.51 0.22 3.20
N SER A 27 18.01 0.13 1.96
CA SER A 27 17.22 0.39 0.76
C SER A 27 16.03 -0.56 0.64
N ARG A 28 16.22 -1.84 0.95
CA ARG A 28 15.12 -2.83 0.95
C ARG A 28 14.07 -2.50 2.01
N ALA A 29 14.48 -2.09 3.22
CA ALA A 29 13.54 -1.65 4.25
C ALA A 29 12.69 -0.45 3.79
N TRP A 30 13.35 0.52 3.15
CA TRP A 30 12.70 1.74 2.67
C TRP A 30 11.75 1.47 1.49
N ILE A 31 12.14 0.63 0.52
CA ILE A 31 11.31 0.32 -0.65
C ILE A 31 10.10 -0.52 -0.24
N GLU A 32 10.32 -1.60 0.51
CA GLU A 32 9.26 -2.57 0.84
C GLU A 32 8.38 -2.15 2.03
N LYS A 33 8.80 -1.14 2.80
CA LYS A 33 8.18 -0.71 4.06
C LYS A 33 8.06 -1.85 5.07
N LYS A 34 9.10 -2.70 5.14
CA LYS A 34 9.14 -3.92 5.96
C LYS A 34 10.45 -4.04 6.74
N PRO A 35 10.48 -4.84 7.83
CA PRO A 35 11.68 -5.04 8.63
C PRO A 35 12.84 -5.67 7.86
N VAL A 36 14.04 -5.38 8.32
CA VAL A 36 15.31 -5.95 7.85
C VAL A 36 16.21 -6.31 9.03
N TYR A 37 17.27 -7.07 8.78
CA TYR A 37 18.16 -7.54 9.84
C TYR A 37 19.65 -7.41 9.48
N LEU A 38 20.42 -6.76 10.35
CA LEU A 38 21.87 -6.64 10.22
C LEU A 38 22.53 -7.29 11.44
N GLN A 39 23.45 -8.22 11.19
CA GLN A 39 24.36 -8.71 12.22
C GLN A 39 25.67 -7.97 12.08
N LEU A 40 26.02 -7.19 13.11
CA LEU A 40 27.29 -6.48 13.19
C LEU A 40 28.12 -7.11 14.31
N PRO A 41 29.17 -7.88 13.99
CA PRO A 41 30.11 -8.39 14.98
C PRO A 41 30.77 -7.25 15.77
N SER A 42 30.86 -7.38 17.09
CA SER A 42 31.35 -6.31 17.96
C SER A 42 32.83 -5.98 17.78
N ASP A 43 33.60 -6.95 17.28
CA ASP A 43 35.04 -6.86 17.03
C ASP A 43 35.40 -6.05 15.78
N ILE A 44 34.42 -5.73 14.92
CA ILE A 44 34.66 -5.00 13.66
C ILE A 44 34.03 -3.59 13.63
N CYS A 45 33.39 -3.15 14.70
CA CYS A 45 32.66 -1.87 14.72
C CYS A 45 33.54 -0.65 14.45
N ASP A 46 34.81 -0.70 14.85
CA ASP A 46 35.78 0.39 14.71
C ASP A 46 36.74 0.20 13.53
N VAL A 47 36.53 -0.85 12.71
CA VAL A 47 37.38 -1.12 11.54
C VAL A 47 37.06 -0.11 10.44
N GLU A 48 38.07 0.62 9.99
CA GLU A 48 37.95 1.50 8.83
C GLU A 48 37.77 0.67 7.56
N ILE A 49 36.79 1.06 6.74
CA ILE A 49 36.50 0.43 5.45
C ILE A 49 36.65 1.46 4.33
N GLU A 50 37.09 1.01 3.17
CA GLU A 50 37.07 1.84 1.97
C GLU A 50 35.66 1.93 1.39
N VAL A 51 35.18 3.14 1.17
CA VAL A 51 33.90 3.42 0.49
C VAL A 51 34.17 4.09 -0.83
N ALA A 52 34.24 3.30 -1.91
CA ALA A 52 34.61 3.79 -3.24
C ALA A 52 33.66 4.85 -3.81
N ALA A 53 32.36 4.78 -3.45
CA ALA A 53 31.36 5.76 -3.82
C ALA A 53 30.25 5.81 -2.76
N ALA A 54 29.63 6.99 -2.59
CA ALA A 54 28.45 7.12 -1.75
C ALA A 54 27.31 6.26 -2.30
N ALA A 55 26.61 5.56 -1.41
CA ALA A 55 25.45 4.78 -1.80
C ALA A 55 24.36 5.70 -2.37
N ALA A 56 23.77 5.29 -3.49
CA ALA A 56 22.62 5.99 -4.05
C ALA A 56 21.45 5.99 -3.05
N ALA A 57 20.73 7.11 -3.00
CA ALA A 57 19.50 7.17 -2.23
C ALA A 57 18.51 6.09 -2.73
N PRO A 58 17.77 5.42 -1.83
CA PRO A 58 16.77 4.44 -2.24
C PRO A 58 15.75 5.06 -3.20
N GLN A 59 15.44 4.37 -4.29
CA GLN A 59 14.42 4.78 -5.25
C GLN A 59 13.35 3.71 -5.36
N LEU A 60 12.09 4.13 -5.50
CA LEU A 60 11.01 3.20 -5.82
C LEU A 60 11.21 2.68 -7.26
N PRO A 61 10.91 1.40 -7.52
CA PRO A 61 10.99 0.86 -8.87
C PRO A 61 10.03 1.62 -9.79
N ALA A 62 10.51 1.94 -11.00
CA ALA A 62 9.64 2.48 -12.03
C ALA A 62 8.67 1.40 -12.53
N SER A 63 7.42 1.78 -12.74
CA SER A 63 6.46 0.92 -13.41
C SER A 63 6.74 0.83 -14.90
N ASP A 64 6.42 -0.31 -15.51
CA ASP A 64 6.45 -0.45 -16.97
C ASP A 64 5.44 0.50 -17.63
N LYS A 65 5.90 1.28 -18.62
CA LYS A 65 5.09 2.35 -19.23
C LYS A 65 3.85 1.82 -19.93
N TYR A 66 3.97 0.67 -20.61
CA TYR A 66 2.86 0.05 -21.32
C TYR A 66 1.80 -0.46 -20.34
N ASN A 67 2.22 -1.17 -19.29
CA ASN A 67 1.34 -1.67 -18.25
C ASN A 67 0.62 -0.55 -17.50
N VAL A 68 1.30 0.57 -17.19
CA VAL A 68 0.65 1.75 -16.58
C VAL A 68 -0.42 2.34 -17.49
N GLN A 69 -0.13 2.49 -18.78
CA GLN A 69 -1.10 3.03 -19.72
C GLN A 69 -2.32 2.11 -19.87
N LEU A 70 -2.09 0.80 -19.96
CA LEU A 70 -3.15 -0.21 -20.02
C LEU A 70 -4.02 -0.19 -18.75
N ALA A 71 -3.38 -0.18 -17.58
CA ALA A 71 -4.03 -0.10 -16.27
C ALA A 71 -4.88 1.17 -16.15
N ALA A 72 -4.33 2.34 -16.50
CA ALA A 72 -5.04 3.61 -16.43
C ALA A 72 -6.26 3.64 -17.35
N MET A 73 -6.15 3.08 -18.56
CA MET A 73 -7.26 3.06 -19.52
C MET A 73 -8.38 2.10 -19.10
N ALA A 74 -8.03 0.93 -18.55
CA ALA A 74 -8.99 -0.01 -17.99
C ALA A 74 -9.70 0.57 -16.76
N LEU A 75 -8.94 1.16 -15.83
CA LEU A 75 -9.48 1.83 -14.65
C LEU A 75 -10.43 2.98 -15.02
N LEU A 76 -10.04 3.85 -15.96
CA LEU A 76 -10.87 4.95 -16.42
C LEU A 76 -12.16 4.45 -17.06
N THR A 77 -12.11 3.36 -17.82
CA THR A 77 -13.30 2.74 -18.42
C THR A 77 -14.25 2.22 -17.35
N LYS A 78 -13.73 1.55 -16.32
CA LYS A 78 -14.55 1.04 -15.20
C LYS A 78 -15.17 2.17 -14.40
N ILE A 79 -14.40 3.21 -14.05
CA ILE A 79 -14.89 4.41 -13.35
C ILE A 79 -16.01 5.10 -14.14
N LYS A 80 -15.84 5.29 -15.46
CA LYS A 80 -16.86 5.95 -16.30
C LYS A 80 -18.17 5.19 -16.42
N ARG A 81 -18.16 3.86 -16.27
CA ARG A 81 -19.35 3.01 -16.34
C ARG A 81 -20.02 2.83 -14.97
N ALA A 82 -19.29 3.09 -13.88
CA ALA A 82 -19.78 2.91 -12.53
C ALA A 82 -20.87 3.93 -12.19
N GLN A 83 -21.97 3.44 -11.62
CA GLN A 83 -23.06 4.27 -11.09
C GLN A 83 -22.89 4.50 -9.59
N ARG A 84 -22.21 3.59 -8.88
CA ARG A 84 -22.02 3.64 -7.42
C ARG A 84 -20.56 3.38 -7.05
N PRO A 85 -19.59 4.15 -7.58
CA PRO A 85 -18.20 3.96 -7.22
C PRO A 85 -17.93 4.37 -5.76
N ILE A 86 -16.94 3.71 -5.15
CA ILE A 86 -16.44 4.09 -3.82
C ILE A 86 -14.93 3.83 -3.74
N ILE A 87 -14.21 4.71 -3.05
CA ILE A 87 -12.80 4.53 -2.71
C ILE A 87 -12.70 3.94 -1.30
N LEU A 88 -11.94 2.85 -1.17
CA LEU A 88 -11.61 2.23 0.11
C LEU A 88 -10.10 2.34 0.35
N VAL A 89 -9.72 3.06 1.41
CA VAL A 89 -8.32 3.35 1.76
C VAL A 89 -7.86 2.48 2.93
N ASP A 90 -6.64 1.97 2.86
CA ASP A 90 -5.99 1.28 3.97
C ASP A 90 -4.55 1.80 4.20
N GLN A 91 -3.87 1.27 5.21
CA GLN A 91 -2.64 1.79 5.81
C GLN A 91 -1.50 1.98 4.82
N MET A 92 -1.43 1.19 3.74
CA MET A 92 -0.36 1.32 2.76
C MET A 92 -0.35 2.70 2.07
N VAL A 93 -1.48 3.39 2.03
CA VAL A 93 -1.54 4.78 1.52
C VAL A 93 -0.67 5.71 2.37
N ASP A 94 -0.67 5.57 3.70
CA ASP A 94 0.24 6.32 4.58
C ASP A 94 1.69 5.85 4.43
N ARG A 95 1.93 4.53 4.43
CA ARG A 95 3.29 3.96 4.31
C ARG A 95 4.03 4.44 3.07
N TYR A 96 3.31 4.69 1.98
CA TYR A 96 3.86 5.23 0.73
C TYR A 96 3.56 6.72 0.50
N ARG A 97 2.96 7.42 1.48
CA ARG A 97 2.64 8.86 1.42
C ARG A 97 1.79 9.24 0.18
N LEU A 98 0.75 8.46 -0.08
CA LEU A 98 -0.13 8.58 -1.25
C LEU A 98 -1.45 9.31 -0.96
N GLN A 99 -1.61 9.87 0.24
CA GLN A 99 -2.84 10.53 0.71
C GLN A 99 -3.33 11.60 -0.27
N GLN A 100 -2.45 12.51 -0.69
CA GLN A 100 -2.82 13.59 -1.61
C GLN A 100 -3.27 13.06 -2.98
N GLN A 101 -2.63 12.02 -3.50
CA GLN A 101 -2.98 11.40 -4.78
C GLN A 101 -4.35 10.73 -4.72
N VAL A 102 -4.64 10.00 -3.63
CA VAL A 102 -5.97 9.36 -3.43
C VAL A 102 -7.07 10.43 -3.35
N ILE A 103 -6.84 11.49 -2.58
CA ILE A 103 -7.77 12.63 -2.47
C ILE A 103 -7.98 13.29 -3.83
N ALA A 104 -6.90 13.49 -4.61
CA ALA A 104 -7.00 14.05 -5.96
C ALA A 104 -7.86 13.19 -6.90
N VAL A 105 -7.73 11.85 -6.84
CA VAL A 105 -8.60 10.93 -7.60
C VAL A 105 -10.05 11.05 -7.15
N ALA A 106 -10.30 11.05 -5.83
CA ALA A 106 -11.64 11.20 -5.27
C ALA A 106 -12.32 12.48 -5.77
N HIS A 107 -11.64 13.63 -5.67
CA HIS A 107 -12.15 14.91 -6.16
C HIS A 107 -12.34 14.93 -7.67
N ARG A 108 -11.36 14.44 -8.44
CA ARG A 108 -11.38 14.50 -9.91
C ARG A 108 -12.58 13.77 -10.51
N PHE A 109 -12.97 12.65 -9.91
CA PHE A 109 -14.06 11.80 -10.39
C PHE A 109 -15.32 11.88 -9.52
N ALA A 110 -15.34 12.77 -8.53
CA ALA A 110 -16.42 12.89 -7.55
C ALA A 110 -16.80 11.54 -6.90
N ILE A 111 -15.81 10.71 -6.57
CA ILE A 111 -16.02 9.40 -5.97
C ILE A 111 -15.97 9.54 -4.44
N PRO A 112 -17.02 9.11 -3.71
CA PRO A 112 -17.00 9.11 -2.25
C PRO A 112 -15.94 8.15 -1.72
N LEU A 113 -15.42 8.44 -0.53
CA LEU A 113 -14.30 7.71 0.03
C LEU A 113 -14.54 7.30 1.50
N THR A 114 -13.98 6.15 1.85
CA THR A 114 -14.00 5.56 3.18
C THR A 114 -12.63 4.93 3.46
N ASN A 115 -12.41 4.46 4.68
CA ASN A 115 -11.18 3.80 5.07
C ASN A 115 -11.43 2.55 5.92
N MET A 116 -10.48 1.62 5.89
CA MET A 116 -10.36 0.55 6.86
C MET A 116 -9.93 1.12 8.23
N PRO A 117 -10.17 0.44 9.37
CA PRO A 117 -9.79 0.93 10.70
C PRO A 117 -8.30 1.28 10.83
N THR A 118 -7.44 0.51 10.17
CA THR A 118 -5.98 0.69 10.07
C THR A 118 -5.54 1.95 9.34
N ALA A 119 -6.47 2.61 8.63
CA ALA A 119 -6.25 3.86 7.93
C ALA A 119 -6.94 5.07 8.58
N LYS A 120 -7.40 4.94 9.82
CA LYS A 120 -7.95 6.08 10.58
C LYS A 120 -6.92 7.21 10.64
N CYS A 121 -7.40 8.45 10.47
CA CYS A 121 -6.61 9.68 10.42
C CYS A 121 -5.67 9.84 9.21
N ILE A 122 -5.67 8.92 8.22
CA ILE A 122 -4.88 9.11 6.99
C ILE A 122 -5.55 10.14 6.08
N ILE A 123 -6.87 10.05 5.90
CA ILE A 123 -7.64 11.02 5.12
C ILE A 123 -8.31 12.00 6.09
N PRO A 124 -8.19 13.32 5.89
CA PRO A 124 -8.94 14.31 6.66
C PRO A 124 -10.45 14.06 6.53
N GLU A 125 -11.17 14.01 7.64
CA GLU A 125 -12.60 13.63 7.66
C GLU A 125 -13.54 14.74 7.19
N ASP A 126 -13.00 15.93 6.97
CA ASP A 126 -13.64 17.06 6.29
C ASP A 126 -13.47 17.01 4.76
N THR A 127 -12.77 16.00 4.22
CA THR A 127 -12.64 15.78 2.78
C THR A 127 -14.03 15.57 2.16
N ALA A 128 -14.33 16.30 1.08
CA ALA A 128 -15.61 16.16 0.38
C ALA A 128 -15.85 14.70 -0.07
N GLY A 129 -17.03 14.16 0.26
CA GLY A 129 -17.38 12.78 -0.05
C GLY A 129 -16.90 11.75 0.98
N TRP A 130 -16.39 12.18 2.15
CA TRP A 130 -16.09 11.29 3.28
C TRP A 130 -17.34 10.56 3.79
N MET A 131 -17.25 9.23 3.90
CA MET A 131 -18.36 8.37 4.31
C MET A 131 -18.19 7.76 5.72
N GLY A 132 -17.11 8.09 6.43
CA GLY A 132 -16.73 7.43 7.68
C GLY A 132 -15.90 6.16 7.47
N GLY A 133 -15.65 5.41 8.55
CA GLY A 133 -14.85 4.18 8.52
C GLY A 133 -15.66 2.92 8.20
N TYR A 134 -15.07 2.03 7.41
CA TYR A 134 -15.61 0.75 7.01
C TYR A 134 -14.89 -0.40 7.71
N SER A 135 -15.63 -1.23 8.43
CA SER A 135 -15.17 -2.41 9.16
C SER A 135 -16.20 -3.55 9.09
N GLY A 136 -16.66 -3.88 7.87
CA GLY A 136 -17.70 -4.89 7.66
C GLY A 136 -19.02 -4.51 8.33
N ASN A 137 -19.71 -5.47 8.93
CA ASN A 137 -21.01 -5.25 9.59
C ASN A 137 -20.92 -4.40 10.88
N LEU A 138 -19.72 -4.07 11.35
CA LEU A 138 -19.48 -3.13 12.44
C LEU A 138 -19.48 -1.66 11.97
N SER A 139 -19.60 -1.43 10.65
CA SER A 139 -19.74 -0.10 10.08
C SER A 139 -21.13 0.48 10.32
N ARG A 140 -21.30 1.77 10.01
CA ARG A 140 -22.64 2.35 9.86
C ARG A 140 -23.46 1.54 8.82
N PRO A 141 -24.73 1.19 9.10
CA PRO A 141 -25.54 0.37 8.20
C PRO A 141 -25.59 0.92 6.77
N GLU A 142 -25.67 2.25 6.60
CA GLU A 142 -25.75 2.87 5.27
C GLU A 142 -24.46 2.72 4.46
N LEU A 143 -23.30 2.71 5.12
CA LEU A 143 -22.01 2.47 4.48
C LEU A 143 -21.81 0.99 4.16
N TYR A 144 -22.24 0.10 5.07
CA TYR A 144 -22.20 -1.35 4.84
C TYR A 144 -23.03 -1.74 3.61
N GLU A 145 -24.29 -1.28 3.54
CA GLU A 145 -25.17 -1.51 2.40
C GLU A 145 -24.64 -0.87 1.11
N ARG A 146 -24.06 0.33 1.20
CA ARG A 146 -23.45 0.98 0.03
C ARG A 146 -22.26 0.18 -0.52
N MET A 147 -21.39 -0.33 0.35
CA MET A 147 -20.25 -1.15 -0.09
C MET A 147 -20.72 -2.42 -0.79
N ALA A 148 -21.74 -3.09 -0.22
CA ALA A 148 -22.35 -4.30 -0.77
C ALA A 148 -22.93 -4.12 -2.18
N HIS A 149 -23.48 -2.94 -2.47
CA HIS A 149 -24.12 -2.62 -3.75
C HIS A 149 -23.22 -1.81 -4.70
N SER A 150 -21.96 -1.57 -4.34
CA SER A 150 -21.00 -0.87 -5.19
C SER A 150 -20.70 -1.67 -6.45
N ASP A 151 -20.63 -0.97 -7.59
CA ASP A 151 -20.25 -1.53 -8.89
C ASP A 151 -18.79 -1.19 -9.27
N CYS A 152 -18.10 -0.41 -8.44
CA CYS A 152 -16.69 -0.11 -8.57
C CYS A 152 -16.08 0.26 -7.21
N VAL A 153 -15.24 -0.61 -6.66
CA VAL A 153 -14.54 -0.38 -5.39
C VAL A 153 -13.06 -0.19 -5.66
N LEU A 154 -12.57 1.05 -5.58
CA LEU A 154 -11.15 1.35 -5.73
C LEU A 154 -10.46 1.11 -4.38
N SER A 155 -9.84 -0.06 -4.24
CA SER A 155 -9.18 -0.51 -3.01
C SER A 155 -7.71 -0.10 -3.02
N PHE A 156 -7.34 0.97 -2.30
CA PHE A 156 -5.96 1.42 -2.19
C PHE A 156 -5.26 0.78 -1.00
N GLY A 157 -4.43 -0.22 -1.28
CA GLY A 157 -3.56 -0.86 -0.30
C GLY A 157 -4.28 -1.72 0.74
N VAL A 158 -5.52 -2.12 0.44
CA VAL A 158 -6.42 -2.81 1.37
C VAL A 158 -5.88 -4.18 1.72
N ARG A 159 -5.93 -4.52 3.01
CA ARG A 159 -5.67 -5.87 3.51
C ARG A 159 -6.85 -6.33 4.36
N LEU A 160 -7.50 -7.39 3.89
CA LEU A 160 -8.63 -7.98 4.58
C LEU A 160 -8.12 -8.91 5.68
N VAL A 161 -8.25 -8.44 6.92
CA VAL A 161 -7.89 -9.16 8.14
C VAL A 161 -9.13 -9.24 9.02
N ASP A 162 -9.28 -10.31 9.79
CA ASP A 162 -10.44 -10.58 10.64
C ASP A 162 -10.85 -9.34 11.48
N SER A 163 -9.90 -8.77 12.20
CA SER A 163 -10.08 -7.63 13.10
C SER A 163 -10.46 -6.33 12.39
N THR A 164 -10.00 -6.11 11.15
CA THR A 164 -10.28 -4.88 10.38
C THR A 164 -11.55 -4.98 9.55
N THR A 165 -12.10 -6.19 9.40
CA THR A 165 -13.24 -6.48 8.53
C THR A 165 -14.50 -6.88 9.29
N GLY A 166 -14.51 -6.70 10.61
CA GLY A 166 -15.63 -7.16 11.46
C GLY A 166 -15.81 -8.67 11.38
N TYR A 167 -14.73 -9.42 11.57
CA TYR A 167 -14.69 -10.88 11.54
C TYR A 167 -15.13 -11.48 10.20
N PHE A 168 -14.54 -10.98 9.12
CA PHE A 168 -14.82 -11.41 7.74
C PHE A 168 -16.26 -11.15 7.26
N SER A 169 -16.95 -10.17 7.84
CA SER A 169 -18.31 -9.79 7.44
C SER A 169 -18.35 -8.76 6.31
N GLN A 170 -17.21 -8.26 5.84
CA GLN A 170 -17.13 -7.28 4.78
C GLN A 170 -17.79 -7.76 3.48
N GLN A 171 -18.63 -6.91 2.90
CA GLN A 171 -19.28 -7.14 1.61
C GLN A 171 -18.64 -6.27 0.55
N ILE A 172 -17.53 -6.76 -0.03
CA ILE A 172 -16.88 -6.12 -1.18
C ILE A 172 -17.12 -7.01 -2.40
N PRO A 173 -17.97 -6.60 -3.37
CA PRO A 173 -18.26 -7.41 -4.52
C PRO A 173 -16.99 -7.67 -5.35
N ALA A 174 -16.63 -8.94 -5.51
CA ALA A 174 -15.39 -9.35 -6.18
C ALA A 174 -15.25 -8.80 -7.61
N ALA A 175 -16.36 -8.68 -8.35
CA ALA A 175 -16.37 -8.13 -9.71
C ALA A 175 -16.28 -6.60 -9.76
N ALA A 176 -16.63 -5.92 -8.66
CA ALA A 176 -16.55 -4.47 -8.55
C ALA A 176 -15.15 -4.01 -8.11
N GLN A 177 -14.41 -4.86 -7.40
CA GLN A 177 -13.14 -4.50 -6.80
C GLN A 177 -12.04 -4.26 -7.84
N VAL A 178 -11.40 -3.11 -7.75
CA VAL A 178 -10.08 -2.85 -8.32
C VAL A 178 -9.09 -2.80 -7.17
N ASP A 179 -8.20 -3.79 -7.10
CA ASP A 179 -7.20 -3.89 -6.06
C ASP A 179 -5.92 -3.16 -6.49
N ILE A 180 -5.57 -2.08 -5.79
CA ILE A 180 -4.43 -1.24 -6.08
C ILE A 180 -3.44 -1.39 -4.91
N GLN A 181 -2.47 -2.27 -5.09
CA GLN A 181 -1.40 -2.55 -4.13
C GLN A 181 -0.15 -1.73 -4.48
N PRO A 182 0.85 -1.62 -3.59
CA PRO A 182 2.01 -0.74 -3.81
C PRO A 182 2.76 -0.95 -5.14
N PHE A 183 2.81 -2.19 -5.64
CA PHE A 183 3.56 -2.55 -6.85
C PHE A 183 2.74 -3.36 -7.86
N SER A 184 1.42 -3.42 -7.70
CA SER A 184 0.55 -4.17 -8.61
C SER A 184 -0.86 -3.59 -8.60
N MET A 185 -1.56 -3.75 -9.72
CA MET A 185 -2.98 -3.46 -9.81
C MET A 185 -3.69 -4.66 -10.43
N THR A 186 -4.80 -5.09 -9.83
CA THR A 186 -5.64 -6.16 -10.34
C THR A 186 -7.04 -5.62 -10.61
N LEU A 187 -7.54 -5.88 -11.81
CA LEU A 187 -8.87 -5.49 -12.27
C LEU A 187 -9.51 -6.73 -12.94
N ASP A 188 -10.77 -7.00 -12.60
CA ASP A 188 -11.60 -8.07 -13.20
C ASP A 188 -11.09 -9.52 -13.03
N LYS A 189 -10.32 -9.83 -11.97
CA LYS A 189 -9.88 -11.20 -11.59
C LYS A 189 -9.37 -12.08 -12.76
N THR A 190 -8.75 -11.50 -13.78
CA THR A 190 -7.85 -12.22 -14.70
C THR A 190 -6.41 -12.11 -14.25
#